data_AF-A0A3D4D2G7-F1
#
_entry.id   AF-A0A3D4D2G7-F1
#
_cell.length_a   1.000
_cell.length_b   1.000
_cell.length_c   1.000
_cell.angle_alpha   90.00
_cell.angle_beta   90.00
_cell.angle_gamma   90.00
#
_symmetry.space_group_name_H-M   'P 1'
#
loop_
_entity.id
_entity.type
_entity.pdbx_description
1 polymer ?
#
loop_
_entity_poly.entity_id
_entity_poly.type
_entity_poly.pdbx_seq_one_letter_code
_entity_poly.pdbx_strand_id
1 'polypeptide(L)' 'MKRTVFLGTYTNGESKGIYSCRFDDVTGTLSGFRLAAETPSPSFLALHPTGKFLYAVNETN' A
#
# COMPACT_ATOMS: atom_id res chain seq x y z
N MET A 1 -15.94 -2.35 -11.04
CA MET A 1 -15.41 -1.03 -10.67
C MET A 1 -13.92 -1.13 -10.30
N LYS A 2 -13.07 -0.25 -10.86
CA LYS A 2 -11.64 -0.23 -10.51
C LYS A 2 -11.40 0.57 -9.23
N ARG A 3 -10.65 0.01 -8.28
CA ARG A 3 -10.31 0.65 -7.00
C ARG A 3 -8.80 0.83 -6.86
N THR A 4 -8.38 1.87 -6.14
CA THR A 4 -7.00 2.00 -5.68
C THR A 4 -6.83 1.21 -4.39
N VAL A 5 -5.78 0.40 -4.30
CA VAL A 5 -5.40 -0.33 -3.09
C VAL A 5 -3.99 0.08 -2.70
N PHE A 6 -3.72 0.13 -1.39
CA PHE A 6 -2.41 0.33 -0.82
C PHE A 6 -1.92 -0.95 -0.14
N LEU A 7 -0.64 -1.26 -0.31
CA LEU A 7 -0.01 -2.49 0.15
C LEU A 7 1.11 -2.11 1.14
N GLY A 8 0.93 -2.52 2.40
CA GLY A 8 1.97 -2.49 3.42
C GLY A 8 2.92 -3.66 3.23
N THR A 9 4.18 -3.50 3.63
CA THR A 9 5.23 -4.52 3.43
C THR A 9 6.25 -4.49 4.55
N TYR A 10 7.05 -5.56 4.66
CA TYR A 10 8.34 -5.51 5.35
C TYR A 10 9.43 -5.11 4.36
N THR A 11 10.37 -4.28 4.80
CA THR A 11 11.46 -3.77 3.95
C THR A 11 12.80 -4.48 4.19
N ASN A 12 12.76 -5.70 4.76
CA ASN A 12 13.96 -6.53 4.97
C ASN A 12 14.41 -7.26 3.68
N GLY A 13 13.68 -7.06 2.58
CA GLY A 13 13.99 -7.60 1.25
C GLY A 13 14.01 -6.49 0.20
N GLU A 14 13.47 -6.77 -0.99
CA GLU A 14 13.48 -5.81 -2.11
C GLU A 14 12.47 -4.65 -1.96
N SER A 15 11.50 -4.80 -1.06
CA SER A 15 10.48 -3.78 -0.85
C SER A 15 11.08 -2.48 -0.32
N LYS A 16 10.61 -1.36 -0.87
CA LYS A 16 11.00 -0.02 -0.45
C LYS A 16 10.00 0.66 0.50
N GLY A 17 8.84 0.05 0.75
CA GLY A 17 7.82 0.63 1.63
C GLY A 17 6.38 0.34 1.17
N ILE A 18 5.60 1.40 0.97
CA ILE A 18 4.17 1.29 0.62
C ILE A 18 4.02 1.33 -0.90
N TYR A 19 3.27 0.38 -1.45
CA TYR A 19 2.91 0.37 -2.87
C TYR A 19 1.44 0.68 -3.06
N SER A 20 1.10 1.26 -4.21
CA SER A 20 -0.28 1.40 -4.66
C SER A 20 -0.48 0.66 -5.98
N CYS A 21 -1.67 0.13 -6.19
CA CYS A 21 -2.05 -0.53 -7.43
C CYS A 21 -3.54 -0.34 -7.72
N ARG A 22 -3.96 -0.77 -8.92
CA ARG A 22 -5.35 -0.84 -9.35
C ARG A 22 -5.86 -2.27 -9.16
N PHE A 23 -6.96 -2.40 -8.44
CA PHE A 23 -7.70 -3.64 -8.30
C PHE A 23 -8.96 -3.58 -9.17
N ASP A 24 -9.13 -4.59 -10.02
CA ASP A 24 -10.37 -4.83 -10.76
C ASP A 24 -11.23 -5.83 -9.98
N ASP A 25 -12.37 -5.38 -9.46
CA ASP A 25 -13.26 -6.20 -8.64
C ASP A 25 -14.09 -7.22 -9.46
N VAL A 26 -14.11 -7.10 -10.79
CA VAL A 26 -14.80 -8.05 -11.67
C VAL A 26 -13.90 -9.24 -11.95
N THR A 27 -12.61 -8.99 -12.22
CA THR A 27 -11.66 -10.05 -12.62
C THR A 27 -10.75 -10.50 -11.48
N GLY A 28 -10.67 -9.74 -10.39
CA GLY A 28 -9.73 -9.97 -9.29
C GLY A 28 -8.28 -9.56 -9.60
N THR A 29 -8.03 -8.88 -10.74
CA THR A 29 -6.68 -8.59 -11.20
C THR A 29 -6.09 -7.34 -10.53
N LEU A 30 -4.81 -7.41 -10.17
CA LEU A 30 -4.00 -6.27 -9.74
C LEU A 30 -3.10 -5.78 -10.88
N SER A 31 -3.03 -4.47 -11.08
CA SER A 31 -2.21 -3.87 -12.15
C SER A 31 -1.68 -2.48 -11.77
N GLY A 32 -0.70 -1.98 -12.53
CA GLY A 32 -0.21 -0.61 -12.42
C GLY A 32 0.45 -0.29 -11.07
N PHE A 33 1.26 -1.20 -10.57
CA PHE A 33 2.00 -1.03 -9.32
C PHE A 33 2.91 0.20 -9.36
N ARG A 34 2.88 0.99 -8.29
CA ARG A 34 3.74 2.16 -8.09
C ARG A 34 4.15 2.26 -6.64
N LEU A 35 5.37 2.70 -6.39
CA LEU A 35 5.82 3.08 -5.05
C LEU A 35 5.05 4.34 -4.63
N ALA A 36 4.28 4.24 -3.55
CA ALA A 36 3.47 5.33 -3.02
C ALA A 36 4.24 6.14 -1.96
N ALA A 37 5.04 5.45 -1.14
CA ALA A 37 5.93 6.08 -0.17
C ALA A 37 7.10 5.14 0.17
N GLU A 38 8.30 5.71 0.24
CA GLU A 38 9.47 5.05 0.84
C GLU A 38 9.42 5.23 2.36
N THR A 39 9.39 4.13 3.10
CA THR A 39 9.34 4.12 4.57
C THR A 39 9.70 2.72 5.09
N PRO A 40 10.40 2.58 6.23
CA PRO A 40 10.81 1.27 6.73
C PRO A 40 9.64 0.46 7.30
N SER A 41 9.54 -0.79 6.86
CA SER A 41 8.58 -1.81 7.31
C SER A 41 7.17 -1.29 7.64
N PRO A 42 6.44 -0.70 6.67
CA PRO A 42 5.06 -0.26 6.88
C PRO A 42 4.10 -1.44 6.91
N SER A 43 4.12 -2.20 8.01
CA SER A 43 3.43 -3.49 8.12
C SER A 43 1.92 -3.37 8.26
N PHE A 44 1.41 -2.21 8.71
CA PHE A 44 -0.02 -1.95 8.82
C PHE A 44 -0.39 -0.55 8.34
N LEU A 45 -1.52 -0.47 7.63
CA LEU A 45 -2.05 0.75 7.03
C LEU A 45 -3.51 0.99 7.44
N ALA A 46 -3.88 2.25 7.66
CA ALA A 46 -5.26 2.67 7.88
C ALA A 46 -5.60 3.87 6.98
N LEU A 47 -6.62 3.71 6.13
CA LEU A 47 -7.11 4.80 5.28
C LEU A 47 -8.14 5.64 6.04
N HIS A 48 -7.96 6.95 6.08
CA HIS A 48 -8.96 7.86 6.63
C HIS A 48 -10.27 7.77 5.83
N PRO A 49 -11.47 7.88 6.44
CA PRO A 49 -12.75 7.73 5.72
C PRO A 49 -12.94 8.67 4.51
N THR A 50 -12.29 9.84 4.52
CA THR A 50 -12.32 10.78 3.38
C THR A 50 -11.40 10.39 2.22
N GLY A 51 -10.56 9.36 2.38
CA GLY A 51 -9.57 8.93 1.39
C GLY A 51 -8.39 9.88 1.21
N LYS A 52 -8.34 11.00 1.94
CA LYS A 52 -7.28 12.03 1.80
C LYS A 52 -5.97 11.66 2.50
N PHE A 53 -6.04 10.85 3.56
CA PHE A 53 -4.89 10.47 4.38
C PHE A 53 -4.79 8.96 4.51
N LEU A 54 -3.57 8.45 4.44
CA LEU A 54 -3.20 7.07 4.74
C LEU A 54 -2.22 7.11 5.91
N TYR A 55 -2.56 6.44 7.00
CA TYR A 55 -1.70 6.28 8.17
C TYR A 55 -0.98 4.95 8.08
N ALA A 56 0.30 4.95 8.41
CA ALA A 56 1.15 3.76 8.44
C ALA A 56 1.95 3.73 9.73
N VAL A 57 2.09 2.55 10.31
CA VAL A 57 3.12 2.30 11.33
C VAL A 57 4.45 2.01 10.63
N ASN A 58 5.57 2.19 11.32
CA ASN A 58 6.85 1.63 10.91
C ASN A 58 7.23 0.58 11.95
N GLU A 59 7.29 -0.69 11.54
CA GLU A 59 7.63 -1.80 12.44
C GLU A 59 9.16 -1.96 12.49
N THR A 60 9.76 -1.16 13.36
CA THR A 60 11.21 -1.08 13.57
C THR A 60 11.52 -1.15 15.07
N ASN A 61 12.64 -1.77 15.43
CA ASN A 61 13.15 -1.84 16.81
C ASN A 61 14.05 -0.66 17.15
#